data_AF-A0A7C4MQN6-F1
#
_entry.id   AF-A0A7C4MQN6-F1
#
_cell.length_a   1.000
_cell.length_b   1.000
_cell.length_c   1.000
_cell.angle_alpha   90.00
_cell.angle_beta   90.00
_cell.angle_gamma   90.00
#
_symmetry.space_group_name_H-M   'P 1'
#
loop_
_entity.id
_entity.type
_entity.pdbx_description
1 polymer ?
#
loop_
_entity_poly.entity_id
_entity_poly.type
_entity_poly.pdbx_seq_one_letter_code
_entity_poly.pdbx_strand_id
1 'polypeptide(L)'
;MRGGNTVSDEGERLQDPESGGEYFTEEQRAYIKKMVEKLMEKRILVVYGDEDEKGEGICYDDDGRKKQCKAVCCSFIFALTKTDVEKGHIRWNAKKPYFIERDEDGYCPHLDRGTLQCTIWERRPERCRHYDCRTDASVWVDWDKRILHKDIFNHLPASSRLLPPEGEEKDGKSEERT
;
A
#
# COMPACT_ATOMS: atom_id res chain seq x y z
N MET A 1 63.30 7.02 3.91
CA MET A 1 62.19 7.68 4.63
C MET A 1 61.58 8.75 3.73
N ARG A 2 60.24 8.89 3.78
CA ARG A 2 59.34 9.74 2.96
C ARG A 2 59.14 9.15 1.55
N GLY A 3 57.96 8.67 1.13
CA GLY A 3 56.57 9.16 1.32
C GLY A 3 56.17 9.88 0.03
N GLY A 4 55.01 9.72 -0.60
CA GLY A 4 53.89 8.80 -0.52
C GLY A 4 53.17 8.88 -1.88
N ASN A 5 52.12 8.08 -2.13
CA ASN A 5 51.10 8.49 -3.10
C ASN A 5 49.75 7.84 -2.82
N THR A 6 48.72 8.63 -3.07
CA THR A 6 47.29 8.47 -2.79
C THR A 6 46.64 7.34 -3.60
N VAL A 7 45.77 6.55 -2.97
CA VAL A 7 44.86 5.63 -3.67
C VAL A 7 43.51 6.32 -3.81
N SER A 8 43.17 6.64 -5.06
CA SER A 8 41.85 7.14 -5.46
C SER A 8 40.96 5.95 -5.77
N ASP A 9 39.87 5.86 -5.02
CA ASP A 9 38.51 5.45 -5.40
C ASP A 9 38.35 4.87 -6.82
N GLU A 10 38.44 3.55 -6.96
CA GLU A 10 37.93 2.84 -8.13
C GLU A 10 36.66 2.09 -7.73
N GLY A 11 35.53 2.64 -8.18
CA GLY A 11 34.20 2.05 -8.01
C GLY A 11 34.16 0.62 -8.57
N GLU A 12 33.83 -0.31 -7.68
CA GLU A 12 33.80 -1.73 -7.90
C GLU A 12 32.80 -2.11 -9.00
N ARG A 13 33.35 -2.61 -10.10
CA ARG A 13 32.64 -3.02 -11.31
C ARG A 13 32.04 -4.41 -11.09
N LEU A 14 30.77 -4.48 -10.68
CA LEU A 14 29.99 -5.72 -10.75
C LEU A 14 29.71 -6.05 -12.22
N GLN A 15 30.46 -7.02 -12.77
CA GLN A 15 30.11 -7.71 -14.01
C GLN A 15 29.25 -8.92 -13.66
N ASP A 16 28.03 -8.95 -14.17
CA ASP A 16 27.17 -10.12 -14.15
C ASP A 16 27.30 -10.84 -15.51
N PRO A 17 27.94 -12.03 -15.59
CA PRO A 17 28.38 -12.62 -16.85
C PRO A 17 27.35 -13.50 -17.58
N GLU A 18 26.07 -13.54 -17.18
CA GLU A 18 25.09 -14.49 -17.76
C GLU A 18 23.78 -13.87 -18.27
N SER A 19 23.85 -12.79 -19.06
CA SER A 19 22.72 -12.47 -19.96
C SER A 19 23.19 -12.06 -21.36
N GLY A 20 22.79 -12.84 -22.37
CA GLY A 20 22.96 -12.52 -23.78
C GLY A 20 22.00 -11.41 -24.23
N GLY A 21 22.01 -10.27 -23.53
CA GLY A 21 21.24 -9.07 -23.87
C GLY A 21 22.12 -8.05 -24.58
N GLU A 22 21.61 -7.46 -25.66
CA GLU A 22 22.29 -6.37 -26.37
C GLU A 22 22.62 -5.23 -25.38
N TYR A 23 23.90 -4.83 -25.34
CA TYR A 23 24.35 -3.74 -24.48
C TYR A 23 23.86 -2.39 -25.02
N PHE A 24 22.87 -1.79 -24.34
CA PHE A 24 22.47 -0.41 -24.64
C PHE A 24 23.61 0.59 -24.37
N THR A 25 23.85 1.50 -25.31
CA THR A 25 24.77 2.63 -25.15
C THR A 25 24.33 3.56 -24.01
N GLU A 26 25.23 4.41 -23.51
CA GLU A 26 24.90 5.38 -22.45
C GLU A 26 23.73 6.30 -22.84
N GLU A 27 23.70 6.75 -24.09
CA GLU A 27 22.61 7.57 -24.63
C GLU A 27 21.28 6.81 -24.67
N GLN A 28 21.31 5.53 -25.08
CA GLN A 28 20.13 4.67 -25.10
C GLN A 28 19.60 4.43 -23.68
N ARG A 29 20.50 4.19 -22.70
CA ARG A 29 20.13 4.05 -21.28
C ARG A 29 19.51 5.32 -20.72
N ALA A 30 20.09 6.49 -21.01
CA ALA A 30 19.56 7.78 -20.57
C ALA A 30 18.17 8.06 -21.16
N TYR A 31 17.97 7.72 -22.45
CA TYR A 31 16.68 7.82 -23.11
C TYR A 31 15.63 6.90 -22.48
N ILE A 32 15.96 5.61 -22.29
CA ILE A 32 15.09 4.63 -21.64
C ILE A 32 14.72 5.10 -20.23
N LYS A 33 15.69 5.58 -19.45
CA LYS A 33 15.44 6.10 -18.10
C LYS A 33 14.42 7.25 -18.12
N LYS A 34 14.64 8.26 -18.96
CA LYS A 34 13.73 9.41 -19.10
C LYS A 34 12.33 8.99 -19.55
N MET A 35 12.25 7.99 -20.44
CA MET A 35 10.97 7.45 -20.90
C MET A 35 10.24 6.70 -19.76
N VAL A 36 10.95 5.86 -19.01
CA VAL A 36 10.41 5.15 -17.84
C VAL A 36 9.89 6.14 -16.80
N GLU A 37 10.68 7.17 -16.45
CA GLU A 37 10.28 8.23 -15.52
C GLU A 37 8.97 8.89 -15.97
N LYS A 38 8.89 9.30 -17.24
CA LYS A 38 7.68 9.93 -17.81
C LYS A 38 6.47 9.01 -17.81
N LEU A 39 6.67 7.70 -18.01
CA LEU A 39 5.60 6.71 -17.94
C LEU A 39 5.12 6.46 -16.51
N MET A 40 6.03 6.50 -15.53
CA MET A 40 5.69 6.42 -14.11
C MET A 40 4.92 7.67 -13.65
N GLU A 41 5.38 8.87 -14.02
CA GLU A 41 4.67 10.14 -13.75
C GLU A 41 3.24 10.13 -14.30
N LYS A 42 3.07 9.64 -15.52
CA LYS A 42 1.75 9.52 -16.17
C LYS A 42 0.93 8.31 -15.68
N ARG A 43 1.46 7.50 -14.78
CA ARG A 43 0.83 6.27 -14.25
C ARG A 43 0.44 5.27 -15.35
N ILE A 44 1.21 5.24 -16.44
CA ILE A 44 1.04 4.31 -17.57
C ILE A 44 1.89 3.05 -17.37
N LEU A 45 2.98 3.16 -16.62
CA LEU A 45 3.89 2.06 -16.28
C LEU A 45 3.89 1.80 -14.77
N VAL A 46 3.86 0.53 -14.39
CA VAL A 46 4.01 0.05 -13.02
C VAL A 46 5.14 -0.97 -13.03
N VAL A 47 6.13 -0.78 -12.17
CA VAL A 47 7.21 -1.75 -11.95
C VAL A 47 6.79 -2.64 -10.80
N TYR A 48 6.73 -3.95 -11.02
CA TYR A 48 6.56 -4.92 -9.96
C TYR A 48 7.93 -5.13 -9.31
N GLY A 49 8.02 -4.94 -8.00
CA GLY A 49 9.15 -5.41 -7.23
C GLY A 49 8.94 -6.87 -6.87
N ASP A 50 10.01 -7.66 -6.91
CA ASP A 50 10.05 -8.90 -6.15
C ASP A 50 10.18 -8.48 -4.68
N GLU A 51 9.07 -8.49 -3.95
CA GLU A 51 9.11 -8.30 -2.50
C GLU A 51 9.63 -9.62 -1.90
N ASP A 52 10.82 -9.57 -1.28
CA ASP A 52 11.38 -10.73 -0.58
C ASP A 52 10.49 -11.02 0.64
N GLU A 53 9.95 -12.24 0.75
CA GLU A 53 9.08 -12.69 1.87
C GLU A 53 9.73 -12.62 3.28
N LYS A 54 10.95 -12.05 3.40
CA LYS A 54 11.78 -11.96 4.61
C LYS A 54 11.53 -10.71 5.47
N GLY A 55 10.30 -10.23 5.55
CA GLY A 55 9.93 -9.22 6.55
C GLY A 55 9.24 -9.87 7.76
N GLU A 56 9.64 -9.50 8.96
CA GLU A 56 8.82 -9.78 10.14
C GLU A 56 7.52 -9.00 10.01
N GLY A 57 6.38 -9.69 10.13
CA GLY A 57 5.08 -9.05 10.05
C GLY A 57 4.91 -8.08 11.22
N ILE A 58 4.68 -6.81 10.91
CA ILE A 58 4.49 -5.79 11.94
C ILE A 58 3.10 -6.02 12.53
N CYS A 59 3.05 -6.47 13.79
CA CYS A 59 1.81 -6.60 14.53
C CYS A 59 1.25 -5.21 14.82
N TYR A 60 0.00 -5.00 14.42
CA TYR A 60 -0.70 -3.73 14.58
C TYR A 60 -1.34 -3.64 15.97
N ASP A 61 -1.19 -2.45 16.54
CA ASP A 61 -1.71 -1.90 17.78
C ASP A 61 -2.92 -2.64 18.42
N ASP A 62 -2.67 -3.23 19.59
CA ASP A 62 -3.62 -3.86 20.51
C ASP A 62 -4.37 -2.85 21.39
N ASP A 63 -3.93 -1.59 21.40
CA ASP A 63 -4.38 -0.51 22.28
C ASP A 63 -5.70 0.17 21.84
N GLY A 64 -6.54 -0.56 21.08
CA GLY A 64 -7.90 -0.14 20.70
C GLY A 64 -8.01 0.95 19.63
N ARG A 65 -6.90 1.38 18.99
CA ARG A 65 -6.90 2.46 17.96
C ARG A 65 -7.60 2.12 16.65
N LYS A 66 -8.03 0.85 16.47
CA LYS A 66 -8.72 0.34 15.28
C LYS A 66 -9.96 1.16 14.89
N LYS A 67 -10.69 1.71 15.87
CA LYS A 67 -11.87 2.55 15.58
C LYS A 67 -11.49 3.94 15.05
N GLN A 68 -10.37 4.52 15.50
CA GLN A 68 -9.95 5.87 15.10
C GLN A 68 -9.31 5.88 13.71
N CYS A 69 -8.61 4.82 13.32
CA CYS A 69 -7.96 4.76 12.01
C CYS A 69 -8.95 4.59 10.84
N LYS A 70 -10.22 4.26 11.12
CA LYS A 70 -11.32 4.11 10.14
C LYS A 70 -10.94 3.21 8.95
N ALA A 71 -10.22 2.13 9.23
CA ALA A 71 -9.72 1.18 8.24
C ALA A 71 -8.96 1.83 7.06
N VAL A 72 -8.18 2.89 7.34
CA VAL A 72 -7.43 3.65 6.32
C VAL A 72 -6.54 2.77 5.43
N CYS A 73 -5.88 1.74 5.96
CA CYS A 73 -5.06 0.85 5.15
C CYS A 73 -5.87 0.08 4.09
N CYS A 74 -7.13 -0.25 4.41
CA CYS A 74 -8.05 -0.85 3.47
C CYS A 74 -8.53 0.15 2.41
N SER A 75 -8.25 1.45 2.54
CA SER A 75 -8.55 2.49 1.54
C SER A 75 -7.47 2.62 0.44
N PHE A 76 -6.30 1.98 0.60
CA PHE A 76 -5.18 2.15 -0.31
C PHE A 76 -5.27 1.30 -1.57
N ILE A 77 -4.60 1.79 -2.62
CA ILE A 77 -4.44 1.12 -3.91
C ILE A 77 -2.97 0.79 -4.08
N PHE A 78 -2.68 -0.48 -4.32
CA PHE A 78 -1.31 -0.97 -4.52
C PHE A 78 -1.30 -2.24 -5.36
N ALA A 79 -0.13 -2.57 -5.89
CA ALA A 79 0.13 -3.83 -6.57
C ALA A 79 0.43 -4.94 -5.55
N LEU A 80 -0.11 -6.12 -5.84
CA LEU A 80 0.12 -7.40 -5.19
C LEU A 80 1.32 -8.07 -5.84
N THR A 81 2.01 -8.91 -5.08
CA THR A 81 3.04 -9.78 -5.62
C THR A 81 2.41 -10.90 -6.46
N LYS A 82 3.21 -11.55 -7.30
CA LYS A 82 2.78 -12.73 -8.05
C LYS A 82 2.31 -13.84 -7.10
N THR A 83 3.08 -14.08 -6.04
CA THR A 83 2.77 -15.06 -5.00
C THR A 83 1.45 -14.77 -4.29
N ASP A 84 1.15 -13.49 -3.98
CA ASP A 84 -0.11 -13.09 -3.37
C ASP A 84 -1.33 -13.41 -4.27
N VAL A 85 -1.18 -13.22 -5.57
CA VAL A 85 -2.23 -13.59 -6.55
C VAL A 85 -2.34 -15.11 -6.69
N GLU A 86 -1.22 -15.84 -6.76
CA GLU A 86 -1.19 -17.30 -6.89
C GLU A 86 -1.78 -18.03 -5.67
N LYS A 87 -1.64 -17.46 -4.46
CA LYS A 87 -2.27 -18.00 -3.24
C LYS A 87 -3.81 -18.04 -3.31
N GLY A 88 -4.44 -17.23 -4.17
CA GLY A 88 -5.85 -17.37 -4.57
C GLY A 88 -6.91 -16.89 -3.57
N HIS A 89 -6.54 -16.49 -2.34
CA HIS A 89 -7.50 -15.95 -1.36
C HIS A 89 -7.66 -14.43 -1.40
N ILE A 90 -6.87 -13.73 -2.22
CA ILE A 90 -6.89 -12.27 -2.36
C ILE A 90 -7.59 -11.88 -3.66
N ARG A 91 -8.66 -11.08 -3.56
CA ARG A 91 -9.31 -10.50 -4.73
C ARG A 91 -8.47 -9.40 -5.35
N TRP A 92 -8.23 -9.51 -6.65
CA TRP A 92 -7.43 -8.57 -7.43
C TRP A 92 -8.23 -8.06 -8.64
N ASN A 93 -7.84 -6.91 -9.17
CA ASN A 93 -8.58 -6.17 -10.16
C ASN A 93 -8.42 -6.80 -11.55
N ALA A 94 -9.49 -7.37 -12.09
CA ALA A 94 -9.46 -8.02 -13.42
C ALA A 94 -9.09 -7.07 -14.58
N LYS A 95 -9.38 -5.76 -14.46
CA LYS A 95 -9.04 -4.74 -15.47
C LYS A 95 -7.61 -4.21 -15.32
N LYS A 96 -7.03 -4.36 -14.13
CA LYS A 96 -5.66 -3.95 -13.80
C LYS A 96 -5.00 -5.09 -13.03
N PRO A 97 -4.52 -6.13 -13.73
CA PRO A 97 -3.93 -7.30 -13.10
C PRO A 97 -2.94 -6.93 -12.01
N TYR A 98 -2.89 -7.75 -10.96
CA TYR A 98 -2.07 -7.56 -9.77
C TYR A 98 -2.43 -6.36 -8.89
N PHE A 99 -3.35 -5.47 -9.23
CA PHE A 99 -3.83 -4.49 -8.24
C PHE A 99 -4.84 -5.12 -7.31
N ILE A 100 -4.84 -4.74 -6.02
CA ILE A 100 -5.92 -5.12 -5.10
C ILE A 100 -7.27 -4.65 -5.67
N GLU A 101 -8.30 -5.51 -5.63
CA GLU A 101 -9.65 -5.14 -6.05
C GLU A 101 -10.23 -4.07 -5.11
N ARG A 102 -11.16 -3.25 -5.63
CA ARG A 102 -11.89 -2.21 -4.89
C ARG A 102 -13.38 -2.37 -5.11
N ASP A 103 -14.16 -2.27 -4.05
CA ASP A 103 -15.62 -2.14 -4.15
C ASP A 103 -16.01 -0.71 -4.60
N GLU A 104 -17.30 -0.48 -4.83
CA GLU A 104 -17.84 0.82 -5.28
C GLU A 104 -17.64 1.97 -4.28
N ASP A 105 -17.52 1.64 -2.99
CA ASP A 105 -17.14 2.58 -1.92
C ASP A 105 -15.64 2.90 -1.94
N GLY A 106 -14.90 2.29 -2.87
CA GLY A 106 -13.49 2.49 -3.02
C GLY A 106 -12.65 1.85 -1.92
N TYR A 107 -13.19 0.95 -1.07
CA TYR A 107 -12.46 0.16 -0.07
C TYR A 107 -12.06 -1.23 -0.59
N CYS A 108 -11.11 -1.88 0.12
CA CYS A 108 -10.69 -3.25 -0.15
C CYS A 108 -11.86 -4.19 0.17
N PRO A 109 -12.11 -5.20 -0.66
CA PRO A 109 -13.34 -5.97 -0.54
C PRO A 109 -13.24 -7.02 0.60
N HIS A 110 -12.08 -7.11 1.26
CA HIS A 110 -11.87 -7.88 2.49
C HIS A 110 -12.06 -7.06 3.78
N LEU A 111 -12.54 -5.83 3.70
CA LEU A 111 -12.90 -5.05 4.88
C LEU A 111 -14.32 -5.44 5.35
N ASP A 112 -14.49 -5.80 6.61
CA ASP A 112 -15.82 -5.80 7.23
C ASP A 112 -16.20 -4.35 7.56
N ARG A 113 -17.25 -3.83 6.92
CA ARG A 113 -17.67 -2.43 7.09
C ARG A 113 -18.32 -2.17 8.44
N GLY A 114 -18.89 -3.19 9.08
CA GLY A 114 -19.51 -3.06 10.40
C GLY A 114 -18.48 -3.00 11.52
N THR A 115 -17.43 -3.84 11.45
CA THR A 115 -16.40 -3.90 12.49
C THR A 115 -15.14 -3.09 12.17
N LEU A 116 -14.99 -2.66 10.91
CA LEU A 116 -13.79 -2.03 10.36
C LEU A 116 -12.54 -2.92 10.46
N GLN A 117 -12.72 -4.24 10.44
CA GLN A 117 -11.64 -5.23 10.52
C GLN A 117 -11.40 -5.92 9.18
N CYS A 118 -10.15 -6.30 8.93
CA CYS A 118 -9.82 -7.10 7.76
C CYS A 118 -10.21 -8.56 8.00
N THR A 119 -11.03 -9.12 7.13
CA THR A 119 -11.53 -10.51 7.24
C THR A 119 -10.47 -11.55 6.88
N ILE A 120 -9.38 -11.14 6.23
CA ILE A 120 -8.23 -11.99 5.87
C ILE A 120 -6.97 -11.64 6.66
N TRP A 121 -7.09 -11.13 7.90
CA TRP A 121 -5.98 -10.58 8.68
C TRP A 121 -4.70 -11.45 8.69
N GLU A 122 -4.82 -12.75 8.96
CA GLU A 122 -3.71 -13.70 9.02
C GLU A 122 -3.14 -14.05 7.63
N ARG A 123 -3.93 -13.84 6.58
CA ARG A 123 -3.59 -14.14 5.19
C ARG A 123 -3.40 -12.87 4.36
N ARG A 124 -3.18 -11.73 5.01
CA ARG A 124 -2.98 -10.44 4.34
C ARG A 124 -1.86 -10.56 3.30
N PRO A 125 -1.98 -9.83 2.18
CA PRO A 125 -0.89 -9.72 1.21
C PRO A 125 0.35 -9.17 1.88
N GLU A 126 1.49 -9.41 1.26
CA GLU A 126 2.80 -9.05 1.77
C GLU A 126 2.89 -7.58 2.17
N ARG A 127 2.54 -6.69 1.24
CA ARG A 127 2.47 -5.25 1.50
C ARG A 127 1.57 -4.87 2.68
N CYS A 128 0.45 -5.55 2.86
CA CYS A 128 -0.43 -5.29 4.02
C CYS A 128 0.15 -5.80 5.34
N ARG A 129 0.98 -6.85 5.31
CA ARG A 129 1.62 -7.44 6.49
C ARG A 129 2.79 -6.59 6.98
N HIS A 130 3.52 -5.97 6.06
CA HIS A 130 4.70 -5.14 6.36
C HIS A 130 4.36 -3.65 6.53
N TYR A 131 3.13 -3.23 6.27
CA TYR A 131 2.73 -1.84 6.41
C TYR A 131 2.61 -1.43 7.89
N ASP A 132 3.46 -0.51 8.33
CA ASP A 132 3.38 0.16 9.62
C ASP A 132 2.79 1.56 9.47
N CYS A 133 1.55 1.74 9.94
CA CYS A 133 0.90 3.05 9.85
C CYS A 133 1.46 4.07 10.85
N ARG A 134 2.23 3.67 11.87
CA ARG A 134 2.74 4.58 12.93
C ARG A 134 3.71 5.60 12.38
N THR A 135 4.46 5.18 11.36
CA THR A 135 5.50 5.97 10.71
C THR A 135 4.98 6.67 9.45
N ASP A 136 3.70 6.48 9.09
CA ASP A 136 3.09 7.07 7.91
C ASP A 136 2.48 8.44 8.22
N ALA A 137 3.28 9.48 7.95
CA ALA A 137 2.86 10.88 8.11
C ALA A 137 1.71 11.28 7.15
N SER A 138 1.43 10.48 6.11
CA SER A 138 0.27 10.71 5.25
C SER A 138 -1.02 10.34 5.97
N VAL A 139 -0.96 9.39 6.91
CA VAL A 139 -2.11 8.93 7.70
C VAL A 139 -2.30 9.76 8.95
N TRP A 140 -1.24 10.00 9.72
CA TRP A 140 -1.32 10.65 11.03
C TRP A 140 -0.62 12.01 11.03
N VAL A 141 -1.35 13.04 11.47
CA VAL A 141 -0.75 14.33 11.84
C VAL A 141 -0.05 14.20 13.19
N ASP A 142 -0.67 13.45 14.10
CA ASP A 142 -0.15 13.17 15.44
C ASP A 142 -0.61 11.77 15.86
N TRP A 143 0.34 10.84 15.92
CA TRP A 143 0.09 9.44 16.27
C TRP A 143 -0.40 9.29 17.72
N ASP A 144 0.25 9.96 18.66
CA ASP A 144 -0.05 9.86 20.09
C ASP A 144 -1.43 10.43 20.41
N LYS A 145 -1.79 11.55 19.77
CA LYS A 145 -3.11 12.18 19.91
C LYS A 145 -4.20 11.55 19.02
N ARG A 146 -3.87 10.53 18.22
CA ARG A 146 -4.81 9.83 17.32
C ARG A 146 -5.47 10.77 16.30
N ILE A 147 -4.72 11.75 15.79
CA ILE A 147 -5.21 12.75 14.83
C ILE A 147 -4.84 12.31 13.41
N LEU A 148 -5.86 11.93 12.63
CA LEU A 148 -5.70 11.62 11.22
C LEU A 148 -5.46 12.87 10.37
N HIS A 149 -4.73 12.70 9.28
CA HIS A 149 -4.62 13.72 8.25
C HIS A 149 -5.99 13.98 7.63
N LYS A 150 -6.39 15.26 7.57
CA LYS A 150 -7.73 15.68 7.10
C LYS A 150 -8.07 15.19 5.68
N ASP A 151 -7.04 15.06 4.86
CA ASP A 151 -7.16 14.72 3.43
C ASP A 151 -6.99 13.22 3.15
N ILE A 152 -6.82 12.38 4.19
CA ILE A 152 -6.46 10.96 4.02
C ILE A 152 -7.53 10.14 3.29
N PHE A 153 -8.77 10.63 3.20
CA PHE A 153 -9.86 9.95 2.49
C PHE A 153 -10.29 10.68 1.22
N ASN A 154 -9.54 11.69 0.76
CA ASN A 154 -9.89 12.46 -0.43
C ASN A 154 -9.83 11.64 -1.73
N HIS A 155 -9.09 10.52 -1.73
CA HIS A 155 -9.02 9.59 -2.86
C HIS A 155 -10.23 8.65 -2.94
N LEU A 156 -11.07 8.59 -1.91
CA LEU A 156 -12.26 7.76 -1.92
C LEU A 156 -13.43 8.45 -2.64
N PRO A 157 -14.33 7.68 -3.28
CA PRO A 157 -15.50 8.22 -3.93
C PRO A 157 -16.45 8.85 -2.92
N ALA A 158 -17.30 9.78 -3.36
CA ALA A 158 -18.27 10.45 -2.48
C ALA A 158 -19.22 9.47 -1.77
N SER A 159 -19.55 8.34 -2.41
CA SER A 159 -20.36 7.24 -1.86
C SER A 159 -19.80 6.66 -0.56
N SER A 160 -18.47 6.68 -0.39
CA SER A 160 -17.78 6.14 0.79
C SER A 160 -17.99 6.98 2.07
N ARG A 161 -18.37 8.25 1.92
CA ARG A 161 -18.58 9.18 3.04
C ARG A 161 -19.89 8.92 3.78
N LEU A 162 -20.67 7.94 3.34
CA LEU A 162 -21.94 7.52 3.92
C LEU A 162 -21.82 6.43 4.98
N LEU A 163 -20.60 6.05 5.41
CA LEU A 163 -20.47 5.25 6.62
C LEU A 163 -21.06 6.07 7.78
N PRO A 164 -22.19 5.64 8.38
CA PRO A 164 -22.85 6.43 9.40
C PRO A 164 -21.87 6.58 10.57
N PRO A 165 -21.73 7.78 11.15
CA PRO A 165 -21.14 7.86 12.48
C PRO A 165 -22.01 7.02 13.41
N GLU A 166 -21.41 6.10 14.16
CA GLU A 166 -22.11 5.37 15.23
C GLU A 166 -22.85 6.40 16.11
N GLY A 167 -24.19 6.38 16.15
CA GLY A 167 -24.94 7.23 17.09
C GLY A 167 -26.33 7.79 16.73
N GLU A 168 -27.08 7.28 15.74
CA GLU A 168 -28.54 7.56 15.69
C GLU A 168 -29.31 6.39 16.28
N GLU A 169 -29.52 6.48 17.59
CA GLU A 169 -30.53 5.74 18.34
C GLU A 169 -31.90 6.07 17.72
N LYS A 170 -32.46 5.13 16.96
CA LYS A 170 -33.85 5.25 16.53
C LYS A 170 -34.70 4.98 17.77
N ASP A 171 -35.19 6.05 18.37
CA ASP A 171 -36.31 6.03 19.32
C ASP A 171 -37.50 5.32 18.66
N GLY A 172 -37.55 4.00 18.86
CA GLY A 172 -38.69 3.17 18.55
C GLY A 172 -39.79 3.49 19.56
N LYS A 173 -40.57 4.53 19.28
CA LYS A 173 -41.83 4.78 19.99
C LYS A 173 -42.75 3.58 19.73
N SER A 174 -42.85 2.72 20.74
CA SER A 174 -43.87 1.68 20.84
C SER A 174 -45.25 2.32 20.80
N GLU A 175 -45.98 2.13 19.70
CA GLU A 175 -47.43 2.33 19.70
C GLU A 175 -48.08 1.18 20.48
N GLU A 176 -48.47 1.49 21.70
CA GLU A 176 -49.36 0.70 22.53
C GLU A 176 -50.74 0.67 21.86
N ARG A 177 -51.09 -0.48 21.26
CA ARG A 177 -52.43 -0.75 20.75
C ARG A 177 -53.32 -1.18 21.92
N THR A 178 -54.11 -0.24 22.42
CA THR A 178 -55.34 -0.54 23.17
C THR A 178 -56.46 -0.95 22.20
#